data_AF-A0A5C7FE96-F1
#
_entry.id   AF-A0A5C7FE96-F1
#
_cell.length_a   1.000
_cell.length_b   1.000
_cell.length_c   1.000
_cell.angle_alpha   90.00
_cell.angle_beta   90.00
_cell.angle_gamma   90.00
#
_symmetry.space_group_name_H-M   'P 1'
#
loop_
_entity.id
_entity.type
_entity.pdbx_description
1 polymer ?
#
loop_
_entity_poly.entity_id
_entity_poly.type
_entity_poly.pdbx_seq_one_letter_code
_entity_poly.pdbx_strand_id
1 'polypeptide(L)'
;MPALPQPLATILENPEVHIGGTDATIDLNLGRAFLNEILAARPPDTPVEELLLDPEAGNLVNLHLQVQAPVVGNVRRKITLRPGPAVSFPDQPWLQFDITDGFKLFDKPIIKLMQRQIADKLPRGVELTSDHLRLHVPALLTSAGHQKLVPLIKELRLTSQPNQLVVRLRISA
;
A
#
# COMPACT_ATOMS: atom_id res chain seq x y z
N MET A 1 -18.72 -0.57 6.25
CA MET A 1 -18.18 -0.27 4.90
C MET A 1 -19.24 0.50 4.15
N PRO A 2 -18.91 1.59 3.43
CA PRO A 2 -19.86 2.23 2.53
C PRO A 2 -20.36 1.21 1.50
N ALA A 3 -21.65 1.29 1.15
CA ALA A 3 -22.23 0.41 0.14
C ALA A 3 -21.62 0.74 -1.23
N LEU A 4 -21.06 -0.27 -1.88
CA LEU A 4 -20.58 -0.13 -3.25
C LEU A 4 -21.77 0.17 -4.18
N PRO A 5 -21.63 1.09 -5.14
CA PRO A 5 -22.63 1.26 -6.20
C PRO A 5 -22.94 -0.09 -6.86
N GLN A 6 -24.23 -0.39 -7.05
CA GLN A 6 -24.68 -1.71 -7.51
C GLN A 6 -23.98 -2.20 -8.80
N PRO A 7 -23.70 -1.35 -9.82
CA PRO A 7 -22.94 -1.80 -11.00
C PRO A 7 -21.53 -2.30 -10.67
N LEU A 8 -20.84 -1.63 -9.73
CA LEU A 8 -19.50 -2.06 -9.30
C LEU A 8 -19.59 -3.35 -8.48
N ALA A 9 -20.60 -3.50 -7.63
CA ALA A 9 -20.83 -4.73 -6.89
C ALA A 9 -21.03 -5.92 -7.83
N THR A 10 -21.86 -5.78 -8.86
CA THR A 10 -22.09 -6.84 -9.87
C THR A 10 -20.82 -7.21 -10.64
N ILE A 11 -20.01 -6.24 -11.05
CA ILE A 11 -18.72 -6.51 -11.70
C ILE A 11 -17.78 -7.27 -10.76
N LEU A 12 -17.69 -6.87 -9.50
CA LEU A 12 -16.81 -7.53 -8.52
C LEU A 12 -17.27 -8.94 -8.15
N GLU A 13 -18.56 -9.24 -8.28
CA GLU A 13 -19.12 -10.57 -8.02
C GLU A 13 -18.73 -11.59 -9.08
N ASN A 14 -18.75 -11.25 -10.38
CA ASN A 14 -18.37 -12.16 -11.48
C ASN A 14 -17.55 -11.42 -12.56
N PRO A 15 -16.33 -10.98 -12.22
CA PRO A 15 -15.57 -10.08 -13.10
C PRO A 15 -15.24 -10.71 -14.45
N GLU A 16 -14.94 -12.01 -14.49
CA GLU A 16 -14.67 -12.77 -15.72
C GLU A 16 -15.80 -12.70 -16.76
N VAL A 17 -17.07 -12.67 -16.34
CA VAL A 17 -18.23 -12.58 -17.25
C VAL A 17 -18.36 -11.18 -17.84
N HIS A 18 -17.94 -10.16 -17.09
CA HIS A 18 -18.09 -8.76 -17.48
C HIS A 18 -16.89 -8.20 -18.25
N ILE A 19 -15.71 -8.79 -18.08
CA ILE A 19 -14.48 -8.34 -18.76
C ILE A 19 -13.87 -9.39 -19.71
N GLY A 20 -14.53 -10.53 -19.91
CA GLY A 20 -14.06 -11.60 -20.82
C GLY A 20 -13.68 -11.08 -22.21
N GLY A 21 -12.49 -11.44 -22.69
CA GLY A 21 -11.96 -11.00 -23.98
C GLY A 21 -11.49 -9.54 -24.02
N THR A 22 -11.43 -8.87 -22.86
CA THR A 22 -10.96 -7.49 -22.73
C THR A 22 -9.56 -7.46 -22.14
N ASP A 23 -8.69 -6.63 -22.72
CA ASP A 23 -7.43 -6.21 -22.11
C ASP A 23 -7.54 -4.72 -21.81
N ALA A 24 -7.57 -4.39 -20.53
CA ALA A 24 -7.81 -3.03 -20.07
C ALA A 24 -6.68 -2.55 -19.18
N THR A 25 -6.29 -1.29 -19.36
CA THR A 25 -5.40 -0.57 -18.45
C THR A 25 -6.21 0.47 -17.69
N ILE A 26 -6.15 0.41 -16.37
CA ILE A 26 -6.81 1.34 -15.46
C ILE A 26 -5.73 2.14 -14.74
N ASP A 27 -5.77 3.46 -14.90
CA ASP A 27 -4.93 4.39 -14.15
C ASP A 27 -5.76 5.04 -13.03
N LEU A 28 -5.51 4.63 -11.79
CA LEU A 28 -6.12 5.20 -10.60
C LEU A 28 -5.21 6.28 -10.02
N ASN A 29 -5.69 7.51 -10.13
CA ASN A 29 -4.98 8.71 -9.74
C ASN A 29 -5.39 9.11 -8.32
N LEU A 30 -4.66 8.61 -7.32
CA LEU A 30 -4.98 8.81 -5.90
C LEU A 30 -4.35 10.10 -5.39
N GLY A 31 -5.17 11.13 -5.19
CA GLY A 31 -4.71 12.40 -4.64
C GLY A 31 -4.32 12.30 -3.16
N ARG A 32 -3.37 13.15 -2.73
CA ARG A 32 -2.89 13.26 -1.35
C ARG A 32 -4.04 13.36 -0.32
N ALA A 33 -5.08 14.14 -0.60
CA ALA A 33 -6.20 14.30 0.33
C ALA A 33 -6.91 12.96 0.59
N PHE A 34 -7.26 12.24 -0.48
CA PHE A 34 -7.91 10.93 -0.39
C PHE A 34 -7.02 9.90 0.30
N LEU A 35 -5.72 9.86 -0.02
CA LEU A 35 -4.76 8.98 0.63
C LEU A 35 -4.73 9.22 2.14
N ASN A 36 -4.67 10.48 2.57
CA ASN A 36 -4.63 10.82 3.99
C ASN A 36 -5.98 10.61 4.70
N GLU A 37 -7.10 10.71 3.99
CA GLU A 37 -8.42 10.34 4.53
C GLU A 37 -8.48 8.83 4.84
N ILE A 38 -7.97 7.98 3.94
CA ILE A 38 -7.85 6.54 4.19
C ILE A 38 -6.98 6.26 5.41
N LEU A 39 -5.83 6.94 5.54
CA LEU A 39 -4.93 6.76 6.70
C LEU A 39 -5.52 7.30 8.00
N ALA A 40 -6.40 8.31 7.93
CA ALA A 40 -7.13 8.83 9.07
C ALA A 40 -8.24 7.88 9.55
N ALA A 41 -8.83 7.08 8.65
CA ALA A 41 -9.85 6.08 8.97
C ALA A 41 -9.32 4.84 9.71
N ARG A 42 -8.09 4.89 10.23
CA ARG A 42 -7.47 3.84 11.05
C ARG A 42 -8.25 3.59 12.35
N PRO A 43 -8.18 2.38 12.94
CA PRO A 43 -8.77 2.09 14.24
C PRO A 43 -8.27 3.06 15.33
N PRO A 44 -9.14 3.50 16.26
CA PRO A 44 -8.82 4.51 17.27
C PRO A 44 -7.77 4.06 18.30
N ASP A 45 -7.53 2.76 18.44
CA ASP A 45 -6.56 2.14 19.35
C ASP A 45 -5.15 2.00 18.74
N THR A 46 -4.94 2.51 17.53
CA THR A 46 -3.63 2.49 16.88
C THR A 46 -2.66 3.44 17.58
N PRO A 47 -1.45 3.03 18.01
CA PRO A 47 -0.48 3.86 18.73
C PRO A 47 0.26 4.86 17.81
N VAL A 48 -0.48 5.50 16.91
CA VAL A 48 0.01 6.41 15.87
C VAL A 48 -0.78 7.72 15.95
N GLU A 49 -0.11 8.78 16.37
CA GLU A 49 -0.69 10.12 16.52
C GLU A 49 -0.86 10.79 15.15
N GLU A 50 0.18 10.74 14.31
CA GLU A 50 0.19 11.30 12.95
C GLU A 50 0.65 10.23 11.95
N LEU A 51 -0.14 10.04 10.89
CA LEU A 51 0.22 9.20 9.77
C LEU A 51 -0.22 9.92 8.50
N LEU A 52 0.75 10.48 7.77
CA LEU A 52 0.49 11.21 6.54
C LEU A 52 1.39 10.70 5.43
N LEU A 53 0.86 10.66 4.23
CA LEU A 53 1.56 10.26 3.03
C LEU A 53 1.54 11.41 2.02
N ASP A 54 2.72 11.77 1.53
CA ASP A 54 2.94 12.87 0.61
C ASP A 54 3.67 12.37 -0.65
N PRO A 55 2.95 12.07 -1.74
CA PRO A 55 3.58 11.72 -3.00
C PRO A 55 4.28 12.94 -3.62
N GLU A 56 5.53 12.77 -4.05
CA GLU A 56 6.37 13.81 -4.62
C GLU A 56 6.79 13.48 -6.06
N ALA A 57 7.41 14.46 -6.73
CA ALA A 57 8.06 14.23 -8.02
C ALA A 57 9.20 13.20 -7.91
N GLY A 58 9.61 12.66 -9.06
CA GLY A 58 10.75 11.74 -9.12
C GLY A 58 10.47 10.35 -8.57
N ASN A 59 9.19 9.95 -8.56
CA ASN A 59 8.74 8.65 -8.05
C ASN A 59 9.10 8.45 -6.57
N LEU A 60 8.92 9.49 -5.75
CA LEU A 60 9.13 9.45 -4.31
C LEU A 60 7.80 9.61 -3.57
N VAL A 61 7.71 8.98 -2.41
CA VAL A 61 6.57 9.06 -1.50
C VAL A 61 7.10 9.24 -0.09
N ASN A 62 6.69 10.32 0.56
CA ASN A 62 7.11 10.60 1.92
C ASN A 62 6.04 10.20 2.92
N LEU A 63 6.41 9.28 3.81
CA LEU A 63 5.60 8.87 4.94
C LEU A 63 6.01 9.65 6.18
N HIS A 64 5.13 10.51 6.66
CA HIS A 64 5.27 11.19 7.93
C HIS A 64 4.59 10.35 9.00
N LEU A 65 5.36 9.99 10.03
CA LEU A 65 4.94 9.11 11.11
C LEU A 65 5.24 9.78 12.45
N GLN A 66 4.23 9.87 13.31
CA GLN A 66 4.37 10.22 14.72
C GLN A 66 3.78 9.10 15.56
N VAL A 67 4.63 8.44 16.35
CA VAL A 67 4.26 7.29 17.17
C VAL A 67 4.70 7.47 18.60
N GLN A 68 3.89 6.98 19.53
CA GLN A 68 4.27 6.88 20.92
C GLN A 68 5.02 5.56 21.12
N ALA A 69 6.33 5.64 21.33
CA ALA A 69 7.16 4.46 21.57
C ALA A 69 7.31 4.21 23.08
N PRO A 70 7.20 2.95 23.55
CA PRO A 70 7.54 2.59 24.91
C PRO A 70 9.01 3.00 25.18
N VAL A 71 9.27 3.66 26.31
CA VAL A 71 10.61 4.09 26.79
C VAL A 71 11.22 5.29 26.05
N VAL A 72 11.00 5.44 24.74
CA VAL A 72 11.62 6.52 23.94
C VAL A 72 10.76 7.79 23.88
N GLY A 73 9.48 7.69 24.26
CA GLY A 73 8.53 8.80 24.20
C GLY A 73 7.99 9.01 22.77
N ASN A 74 7.63 10.24 22.45
CA ASN A 74 7.04 10.58 21.16
C ASN A 74 8.12 10.64 20.07
N VAL A 75 7.95 9.86 19.01
CA VAL A 75 8.88 9.75 17.89
C VAL A 75 8.22 10.26 16.62
N ARG A 76 8.71 11.38 16.10
CA ARG A 76 8.33 11.91 14.77
C ARG A 76 9.40 11.61 13.73
N ARG A 77 8.98 11.08 12.58
CA ARG A 77 9.86 10.65 11.48
C ARG A 77 9.25 10.96 10.12
N LYS A 78 10.14 11.20 9.15
CA LYS A 78 9.83 11.24 7.72
C LYS A 78 10.61 10.08 7.08
N ILE A 79 9.90 9.17 6.42
CA ILE A 79 10.46 8.03 5.70
C ILE A 79 10.23 8.26 4.21
N THR A 80 11.30 8.27 3.43
CA THR A 80 11.26 8.46 1.98
C THR A 80 11.21 7.10 1.30
N LEU A 81 10.07 6.80 0.68
CA LEU A 81 9.81 5.58 -0.05
C LEU A 81 9.95 5.82 -1.56
N ARG A 82 10.45 4.82 -2.28
CA ARG A 82 10.45 4.79 -3.75
C ARG A 82 9.69 3.57 -4.23
N PRO A 83 8.58 3.72 -4.97
CA PRO A 83 7.93 2.58 -5.61
C PRO A 83 8.88 1.83 -6.53
N GLY A 84 8.90 0.50 -6.39
CA GLY A 84 9.69 -0.41 -7.20
C GLY A 84 9.17 -0.56 -8.64
N PRO A 85 9.70 -1.53 -9.40
CA PRO A 85 9.25 -1.80 -10.76
C PRO A 85 7.80 -2.28 -10.81
N ALA A 86 7.23 -2.31 -12.02
CA ALA A 86 5.97 -2.99 -12.26
C ALA A 86 6.08 -4.47 -11.88
N VAL A 87 4.98 -5.01 -11.38
CA VAL A 87 4.89 -6.39 -10.91
C VAL A 87 3.92 -7.15 -11.78
N SER A 88 4.32 -8.35 -12.20
CA SER A 88 3.56 -9.20 -13.11
C SER A 88 3.01 -10.42 -12.38
N PHE A 89 1.79 -10.82 -12.71
CA PHE A 89 1.11 -11.91 -12.03
C PHE A 89 0.94 -13.10 -12.97
N PRO A 90 1.13 -14.34 -12.50
CA PRO A 90 1.36 -14.74 -11.10
C PRO A 90 2.83 -14.73 -10.64
N ASP A 91 3.79 -14.49 -11.55
CA ASP A 91 5.21 -14.78 -11.32
C ASP A 91 5.88 -13.89 -10.26
N GLN A 92 5.46 -12.63 -10.15
CA GLN A 92 6.01 -11.64 -9.22
C GLN A 92 4.86 -10.88 -8.51
N PRO A 93 4.24 -11.44 -7.46
CA PRO A 93 3.04 -10.86 -6.84
C PRO A 93 3.33 -9.77 -5.78
N TRP A 94 4.60 -9.40 -5.60
CA TRP A 94 5.06 -8.53 -4.52
C TRP A 94 5.32 -7.12 -5.01
N LEU A 95 4.41 -6.21 -4.69
CA LEU A 95 4.60 -4.78 -4.87
C LEU A 95 5.57 -4.26 -3.81
N GLN A 96 6.63 -3.57 -4.24
CA GLN A 96 7.70 -3.13 -3.34
C GLN A 96 7.82 -1.61 -3.30
N PHE A 97 8.12 -1.09 -2.12
CA PHE A 97 8.61 0.26 -1.91
C PHE A 97 9.97 0.18 -1.22
N ASP A 98 10.99 0.75 -1.84
CA ASP A 98 12.32 0.86 -1.25
C ASP A 98 12.36 2.03 -0.28
N ILE A 99 12.87 1.80 0.92
CA ILE A 99 13.11 2.85 1.90
C ILE A 99 14.46 3.47 1.57
N THR A 100 14.42 4.66 0.98
CA THR A 100 15.60 5.37 0.47
C THR A 100 16.22 6.34 1.48
N ASP A 101 15.41 6.84 2.43
CA ASP A 101 15.85 7.70 3.53
C ASP A 101 14.83 7.62 4.69
N GLY A 102 15.25 8.01 5.90
CA GLY A 102 14.38 8.12 7.07
C GLY A 102 14.74 7.24 8.27
N PHE A 103 15.64 6.27 8.08
CA PHE A 103 16.20 5.44 9.15
C PHE A 103 17.70 5.71 9.28
N LYS A 104 18.11 6.52 10.27
CA LYS A 104 19.53 6.79 10.55
C LYS A 104 20.16 5.59 11.27
N LEU A 105 21.50 5.50 11.27
CA LEU A 105 22.25 4.40 11.91
C LEU A 105 21.87 4.10 13.38
N PHE A 106 21.39 5.10 14.12
CA PHE A 106 20.91 4.97 15.50
C PHE A 106 19.47 4.43 15.64
N ASP A 107 18.73 4.30 14.53
CA ASP A 107 17.35 3.83 14.52
C ASP A 107 17.23 2.30 14.35
N LYS A 108 18.30 1.56 14.01
CA LYS A 108 18.27 0.09 13.87
C LYS A 108 17.67 -0.66 15.08
N PRO A 109 17.93 -0.26 16.34
CA PRO A 109 17.30 -0.88 17.51
C PRO A 109 15.80 -0.57 17.60
N ILE A 110 15.40 0.67 17.30
CA ILE A 110 13.99 1.13 17.32
C ILE A 110 13.21 0.44 16.20
N ILE A 111 13.80 0.33 15.00
CA ILE A 111 13.23 -0.40 13.86
C ILE A 111 13.08 -1.88 14.19
N LYS A 112 14.07 -2.53 14.82
CA LYS A 112 13.93 -3.92 15.28
C LYS A 112 12.85 -4.06 16.35
N LEU A 113 12.69 -3.05 17.22
CA LEU A 113 11.66 -3.04 18.26
C LEU A 113 10.26 -2.87 17.66
N MET A 114 10.11 -1.92 16.74
CA MET A 114 8.89 -1.70 15.97
C MET A 114 8.57 -2.90 15.09
N GLN A 115 9.53 -3.48 14.39
CA GLN A 115 9.36 -4.71 13.63
C GLN A 115 8.91 -5.85 14.53
N ARG A 116 9.50 -6.06 15.72
CA ARG A 116 9.02 -7.11 16.63
C ARG A 116 7.60 -6.85 17.16
N GLN A 117 7.25 -5.59 17.42
CA GLN A 117 5.92 -5.24 17.95
C GLN A 117 4.83 -5.16 16.88
N ILE A 118 5.20 -4.85 15.64
CA ILE A 118 4.30 -4.59 14.53
C ILE A 118 4.25 -5.77 13.57
N ALA A 119 5.33 -6.53 13.36
CA ALA A 119 5.35 -7.66 12.42
C ALA A 119 4.27 -8.70 12.73
N ASP A 120 4.06 -9.02 14.01
CA ASP A 120 3.01 -9.94 14.44
C ASP A 120 1.59 -9.35 14.27
N LYS A 121 1.48 -8.04 14.07
CA LYS A 121 0.23 -7.29 13.84
C LYS A 121 0.04 -6.87 12.39
N LEU A 122 1.02 -7.11 11.52
CA LEU A 122 0.89 -6.76 10.11
C LEU A 122 -0.15 -7.67 9.44
N PRO A 123 -0.98 -7.13 8.54
CA PRO A 123 -1.87 -7.95 7.73
C PRO A 123 -1.09 -9.02 6.98
N ARG A 124 -1.70 -10.19 6.77
CA ARG A 124 -1.10 -11.24 5.93
C ARG A 124 -0.82 -10.68 4.54
N GLY A 125 0.42 -10.84 4.09
CA GLY A 125 0.89 -10.28 2.82
C GLY A 125 1.45 -8.87 2.93
N VAL A 126 1.74 -8.36 4.13
CA VAL A 126 2.53 -7.13 4.32
C VAL A 126 3.85 -7.50 4.97
N GLU A 127 4.95 -7.04 4.39
CA GLU A 127 6.29 -7.21 4.95
C GLU A 127 6.96 -5.85 5.09
N LEU A 128 7.42 -5.53 6.30
CA LEU A 128 8.15 -4.29 6.58
C LEU A 128 9.53 -4.62 7.14
N THR A 129 10.56 -4.19 6.42
CA THR A 129 11.96 -4.28 6.85
C THR A 129 12.56 -2.87 7.05
N SER A 130 13.87 -2.78 7.32
CA SER A 130 14.56 -1.48 7.33
C SER A 130 14.75 -0.90 5.93
N ASP A 131 14.68 -1.76 4.92
CA ASP A 131 15.13 -1.43 3.56
C ASP A 131 13.95 -1.38 2.58
N HIS A 132 12.85 -2.09 2.87
CA HIS A 132 11.66 -2.09 2.04
C HIS A 132 10.36 -2.32 2.81
N LEU A 133 9.27 -1.84 2.22
CA LEU A 133 7.90 -2.27 2.47
C LEU A 133 7.43 -3.08 1.25
N ARG A 134 6.99 -4.31 1.46
CA ARG A 134 6.43 -5.17 0.41
C ARG A 134 4.98 -5.55 0.70
N LEU A 135 4.18 -5.61 -0.35
CA LEU A 135 2.76 -5.94 -0.33
C LEU A 135 2.51 -7.10 -1.30
N HIS A 136 2.13 -8.26 -0.78
CA HIS A 136 1.67 -9.39 -1.56
C HIS A 136 0.23 -9.16 -1.99
N VAL A 137 0.07 -8.57 -3.17
CA VAL A 137 -1.21 -8.10 -3.70
C VAL A 137 -2.29 -9.19 -3.72
N PRO A 138 -2.01 -10.45 -4.14
CA PRO A 138 -3.03 -11.49 -4.14
C PRO A 138 -3.56 -11.81 -2.74
N ALA A 139 -2.68 -11.82 -1.74
CA ALA A 139 -3.07 -12.12 -0.36
C ALA A 139 -3.93 -10.98 0.23
N LEU A 140 -3.58 -9.73 -0.10
CA LEU A 140 -4.35 -8.56 0.32
C LEU A 140 -5.73 -8.51 -0.35
N LEU A 141 -5.82 -8.81 -1.65
CA LEU A 141 -7.11 -8.88 -2.34
C LEU A 141 -7.98 -10.02 -1.80
N THR A 142 -7.37 -11.17 -1.53
CA THR A 142 -8.07 -12.33 -0.97
C THR A 142 -8.59 -12.04 0.44
N SER A 143 -7.77 -11.41 1.29
CA SER A 143 -8.19 -11.05 2.66
C SER A 143 -9.28 -9.97 2.69
N ALA A 144 -9.33 -9.12 1.66
CA ALA A 144 -10.41 -8.16 1.44
C ALA A 144 -11.67 -8.77 0.80
N GLY A 145 -11.69 -10.08 0.49
CA GLY A 145 -12.83 -10.77 -0.13
C GLY A 145 -12.90 -10.68 -1.65
N HIS A 146 -11.85 -10.16 -2.31
CA HIS A 146 -11.79 -9.93 -3.75
C HIS A 146 -10.93 -10.95 -4.51
N GLN A 147 -10.95 -12.22 -4.07
CA GLN A 147 -10.13 -13.29 -4.65
C GLN A 147 -10.33 -13.51 -6.16
N LYS A 148 -11.53 -13.22 -6.68
CA LYS A 148 -11.86 -13.37 -8.11
C LYS A 148 -11.10 -12.38 -9.02
N LEU A 149 -10.60 -11.27 -8.47
CA LEU A 149 -9.81 -10.31 -9.24
C LEU A 149 -8.37 -10.77 -9.47
N VAL A 150 -7.83 -11.62 -8.59
CA VAL A 150 -6.43 -12.06 -8.62
C VAL A 150 -6.01 -12.64 -9.99
N PRO A 151 -6.74 -13.59 -10.61
CA PRO A 151 -6.34 -14.15 -11.91
C PRO A 151 -6.42 -13.15 -13.08
N LEU A 152 -7.17 -12.06 -12.90
CA LEU A 152 -7.44 -11.06 -13.93
C LEU A 152 -6.33 -10.01 -14.00
N ILE A 153 -5.69 -9.73 -12.88
CA ILE A 153 -4.58 -8.79 -12.81
C ILE A 153 -3.38 -9.42 -13.52
N LYS A 154 -2.85 -8.73 -14.55
CA LYS A 154 -1.65 -9.15 -15.29
C LYS A 154 -0.43 -8.34 -14.89
N GLU A 155 -0.63 -7.05 -14.67
CA GLU A 155 0.43 -6.13 -14.28
C GLU A 155 -0.11 -5.10 -13.30
N LEU A 156 0.68 -4.75 -12.29
CA LEU A 156 0.44 -3.63 -11.40
C LEU A 156 1.70 -2.77 -11.32
N ARG A 157 1.55 -1.46 -11.46
CA ARG A 157 2.65 -0.51 -11.31
C ARG A 157 2.21 0.65 -10.44
N LEU A 158 3.08 1.03 -9.51
CA LEU A 158 2.94 2.26 -8.75
C LEU A 158 3.94 3.29 -9.25
N THR A 159 3.45 4.50 -9.45
CA THR A 159 4.31 5.67 -9.63
C THR A 159 3.81 6.83 -8.80
N SER A 160 4.65 7.81 -8.48
CA SER A 160 4.20 9.06 -7.89
C SER A 160 4.48 10.28 -8.75
N GLN A 161 3.58 11.24 -8.61
CA GLN A 161 3.64 12.60 -9.14
C GLN A 161 3.42 13.56 -7.97
N PRO A 162 3.70 14.87 -8.11
CA PRO A 162 3.42 15.84 -7.05
C PRO A 162 1.98 15.75 -6.54
N ASN A 163 1.82 15.46 -5.24
CA ASN A 163 0.54 15.28 -4.54
C ASN A 163 -0.33 14.11 -5.01
N GLN A 164 0.22 13.16 -5.76
CA GLN A 164 -0.55 12.05 -6.32
C GLN A 164 0.23 10.73 -6.40
N LEU A 165 -0.40 9.65 -5.96
CA LEU A 165 0.05 8.29 -6.23
C LEU A 165 -0.77 7.74 -7.40
N VAL A 166 -0.10 7.28 -8.44
CA VAL A 166 -0.72 6.70 -9.64
C VAL A 166 -0.58 5.19 -9.56
N VAL A 167 -1.72 4.51 -9.49
CA VAL A 167 -1.81 3.05 -9.55
C VAL A 167 -2.25 2.65 -10.95
N ARG A 168 -1.33 2.09 -11.73
CA ARG A 168 -1.62 1.54 -13.05
C ARG A 168 -1.85 0.04 -12.91
N LEU A 169 -3.00 -0.42 -13.34
CA LEU A 169 -3.39 -1.82 -13.29
C LEU A 169 -3.77 -2.28 -14.69
N ARG A 170 -3.11 -3.34 -15.18
CA ARG A 170 -3.54 -4.06 -16.39
C ARG A 170 -4.33 -5.28 -15.99
N ILE A 171 -5.56 -5.37 -16.47
CA ILE A 171 -6.46 -6.50 -16.27
C ILE A 171 -6.77 -7.17 -17.61
N SER A 172 -6.84 -8.50 -17.61
CA SER A 172 -7.26 -9.28 -18.77
C SER A 172 -7.93 -10.59 -18.33
N ALA A 173 -9.06 -10.92 -18.96
CA ALA A 173 -9.84 -12.14 -18.76
C ALA A 173 -9.94 -12.98 -20.03
#